data_AF-A0A3N5IVE2-F1
#
_entry.id   AF-A0A3N5IVE2-F1
#
_cell.length_a   1.000
_cell.length_b   1.000
_cell.length_c   1.000
_cell.angle_alpha   90.00
_cell.angle_beta   90.00
_cell.angle_gamma   90.00
#
_symmetry.space_group_name_H-M   'P 1'
#
loop_
_entity.id
_entity.type
_entity.pdbx_description
1 polymer ?
#
loop_
_entity_poly.entity_id
_entity_poly.type
_entity_poly.pdbx_seq_one_letter_code
_entity_poly.pdbx_strand_id
1 'polypeptide(L)'
;DWFQVPDEKFKQCFLDWEPRGEKSMPYYPTVEMCCDIVDWQERMHYIDNALGMCAGLSSFPLKPPYHIHNYPKFISAGAGIDMDEDKLTQATKRYRTLVRAINIRKGMRRKDEKPPADHWKKRFPELEKELLDTYYSFKGWDNQGIPTKESLHELGLDYVSEEFVKRGIWTETEDLPSDETSAAAEKK
;
A
#
# COMPACT_ATOMS: atom_id res chain seq x y z
N ASP A 1 -24.85 6.85 9.41
CA ASP A 1 -24.27 5.51 9.51
C ASP A 1 -23.44 5.21 8.26
N TRP A 2 -22.17 4.84 8.42
CA TRP A 2 -21.21 4.45 7.36
C TRP A 2 -20.30 3.33 7.88
N PHE A 3 -20.90 2.28 8.42
CA PHE A 3 -20.20 1.14 9.01
C PHE A 3 -19.39 0.28 8.02
N GLN A 4 -19.46 0.55 6.71
CA GLN A 4 -18.67 -0.17 5.70
C GLN A 4 -17.18 0.21 5.70
N VAL A 5 -16.82 1.34 6.31
CA VAL A 5 -15.41 1.73 6.45
C VAL A 5 -14.72 0.82 7.46
N PRO A 6 -13.44 0.46 7.25
CA PRO A 6 -12.72 -0.43 8.15
C PRO A 6 -12.46 0.18 9.54
N ASP A 7 -12.46 1.51 9.66
CA ASP A 7 -12.21 2.23 10.90
C ASP A 7 -12.91 3.61 10.90
N GLU A 8 -13.33 4.10 12.06
CA GLU A 8 -14.01 5.41 12.19
C GLU A 8 -13.12 6.59 11.74
N LYS A 9 -11.79 6.45 11.72
CA LYS A 9 -10.85 7.47 11.23
C LYS A 9 -11.16 7.91 9.79
N PHE A 10 -11.62 6.99 8.93
CA PHE A 10 -11.97 7.29 7.54
C PHE A 10 -13.21 8.19 7.46
N LYS A 11 -14.20 7.92 8.31
CA LYS A 11 -15.39 8.74 8.44
C LYS A 11 -15.05 10.10 9.02
N GLN A 12 -14.19 10.17 10.04
CA GLN A 12 -13.74 11.45 10.58
C GLN A 12 -13.02 12.28 9.52
N CYS A 13 -12.16 11.64 8.71
CA CYS A 13 -11.46 12.30 7.60
C CYS A 13 -12.43 12.98 6.61
N PHE A 14 -13.56 12.33 6.33
CA PHE A 14 -14.58 12.91 5.45
C PHE A 14 -15.37 14.04 6.13
N LEU A 15 -15.75 13.88 7.41
CA LEU A 15 -16.52 14.88 8.15
C LEU A 15 -15.74 16.18 8.38
N ASP A 16 -14.42 16.05 8.54
CA ASP A 16 -13.50 17.15 8.74
C ASP A 16 -13.13 17.88 7.44
N TRP A 17 -13.48 17.33 6.28
CA TRP A 17 -13.07 17.91 5.01
C TRP A 17 -13.84 19.21 4.71
N GLU A 18 -13.09 20.29 4.50
CA GLU A 18 -13.61 21.61 4.22
C GLU A 18 -13.13 22.07 2.83
N PRO A 19 -13.92 21.95 1.75
CA PRO A 19 -13.44 22.21 0.39
C PRO A 19 -12.84 23.60 0.13
N ARG A 20 -13.15 24.59 0.98
CA ARG A 20 -12.65 25.96 0.90
C ARG A 20 -12.10 26.47 2.25
N GLY A 21 -11.84 25.56 3.19
CA GLY A 21 -11.36 25.88 4.54
C GLY A 21 -9.90 25.49 4.76
N GLU A 22 -9.49 25.45 6.02
CA GLU A 22 -8.12 25.07 6.42
C GLU A 22 -7.85 23.59 6.16
N LYS A 23 -8.89 22.75 6.29
CA LYS A 23 -8.85 21.32 5.97
C LYS A 23 -9.20 21.07 4.50
N SER A 24 -8.43 21.68 3.61
CA SER A 24 -8.59 21.56 2.15
C SER A 24 -7.33 21.03 1.44
N MET A 25 -7.52 20.69 0.17
CA MET A 25 -6.41 20.28 -0.70
C MET A 25 -5.41 21.44 -0.87
N PRO A 26 -4.09 21.16 -0.88
CA PRO A 26 -3.48 19.84 -1.04
C PRO A 26 -3.07 19.16 0.28
N TYR A 27 -3.21 19.81 1.43
CA TYR A 27 -2.62 19.34 2.69
C TYR A 27 -3.61 18.60 3.61
N TYR A 28 -4.87 18.51 3.20
CA TYR A 28 -5.87 17.68 3.83
C TYR A 28 -6.61 16.81 2.79
N PRO A 29 -6.70 15.48 2.99
CA PRO A 29 -6.17 14.69 4.13
C PRO A 29 -4.64 14.75 4.29
N THR A 30 -4.11 14.43 5.49
CA THR A 30 -2.65 14.37 5.68
C THR A 30 -2.04 13.26 4.85
N VAL A 31 -0.71 13.22 4.74
CA VAL A 31 0.01 12.19 3.97
C VAL A 31 -0.33 10.78 4.47
N GLU A 32 -0.36 10.56 5.78
CA GLU A 32 -0.70 9.27 6.40
C GLU A 32 -2.15 8.90 6.14
N MET A 33 -3.07 9.85 6.28
CA MET A 33 -4.49 9.63 5.97
C MET A 33 -4.68 9.26 4.49
N CYS A 34 -3.93 9.91 3.59
CA CYS A 34 -3.95 9.56 2.17
C CYS A 34 -3.45 8.12 1.96
N CYS A 35 -2.37 7.70 2.61
CA CYS A 35 -1.84 6.34 2.53
C CYS A 35 -2.88 5.31 3.00
N ASP A 36 -3.51 5.55 4.15
CA ASP A 36 -4.59 4.72 4.69
C ASP A 36 -5.77 4.60 3.72
N ILE A 37 -6.22 5.73 3.15
CA ILE A 37 -7.36 5.80 2.22
C ILE A 37 -7.07 5.04 0.93
N VAL A 38 -5.86 5.20 0.38
CA VAL A 38 -5.45 4.51 -0.84
C VAL A 38 -5.28 3.01 -0.58
N ASP A 39 -4.69 2.62 0.54
CA ASP A 39 -4.55 1.20 0.90
C ASP A 39 -5.91 0.52 1.06
N TRP A 40 -6.86 1.13 1.78
CA TRP A 40 -8.20 0.58 1.93
C TRP A 40 -8.91 0.42 0.58
N GLN A 41 -8.94 1.46 -0.25
CA GLN A 41 -9.61 1.40 -1.56
C GLN A 41 -8.97 0.34 -2.47
N GLU A 42 -7.64 0.29 -2.53
CA GLU A 42 -6.92 -0.72 -3.31
C GLU A 42 -7.19 -2.13 -2.80
N ARG A 43 -7.16 -2.35 -1.48
CA ARG A 43 -7.42 -3.65 -0.86
C ARG A 43 -8.76 -4.21 -1.28
N MET A 44 -9.82 -3.39 -1.26
CA MET A 44 -11.15 -3.82 -1.68
C MET A 44 -11.17 -4.27 -3.14
N HIS A 45 -10.50 -3.56 -4.05
CA HIS A 45 -10.38 -3.98 -5.46
C HIS A 45 -9.64 -5.31 -5.60
N TYR A 46 -8.55 -5.51 -4.85
CA TYR A 46 -7.82 -6.77 -4.88
C TYR A 46 -8.63 -7.94 -4.30
N ILE A 47 -9.49 -7.70 -3.29
CA ILE A 47 -10.42 -8.72 -2.76
C ILE A 47 -11.44 -9.10 -3.85
N ASP A 48 -12.08 -8.10 -4.47
CA ASP A 48 -13.09 -8.32 -5.51
C ASP A 48 -12.55 -9.15 -6.68
N ASN A 49 -11.36 -8.79 -7.17
CA ASN A 49 -10.72 -9.46 -8.29
C ASN A 49 -10.32 -10.91 -7.98
N ALA A 50 -10.01 -11.22 -6.72
CA ALA A 50 -9.68 -12.59 -6.30
C ALA A 50 -10.94 -13.46 -6.14
N LEU A 51 -12.05 -12.87 -5.67
CA LEU A 51 -13.31 -13.58 -5.45
C LEU A 51 -14.21 -13.62 -6.70
N GLY A 52 -13.85 -12.90 -7.76
CA GLY A 52 -14.73 -12.71 -8.93
C GLY A 52 -15.96 -11.86 -8.61
N MET A 53 -15.90 -11.02 -7.57
CA MET A 53 -17.01 -10.15 -7.21
C MET A 53 -17.06 -8.94 -8.16
N CYS A 54 -18.27 -8.56 -8.56
CA CYS A 54 -18.47 -7.33 -9.31
C CYS A 54 -18.20 -6.11 -8.43
N ALA A 55 -17.20 -5.30 -8.80
CA ALA A 55 -16.86 -4.07 -8.07
C ALA A 55 -18.03 -3.08 -7.95
N GLY A 56 -19.02 -3.14 -8.86
CA GLY A 56 -20.24 -2.33 -8.79
C GLY A 56 -21.12 -2.60 -7.56
N LEU A 57 -20.88 -3.69 -6.83
CA LEU A 57 -21.52 -4.01 -5.55
C LEU A 57 -20.53 -4.00 -4.38
N SER A 58 -19.26 -3.65 -4.62
CA SER A 58 -18.19 -3.73 -3.64
C SER A 58 -17.25 -2.52 -3.75
N SER A 59 -16.06 -2.65 -4.35
CA SER A 59 -15.00 -1.66 -4.19
C SER A 59 -15.24 -0.32 -4.90
N PHE A 60 -16.22 -0.23 -5.81
CA PHE A 60 -16.46 0.96 -6.62
C PHE A 60 -17.45 1.96 -5.99
N PRO A 61 -18.69 1.58 -5.61
CA PRO A 61 -19.64 2.54 -5.07
C PRO A 61 -19.35 2.90 -3.60
N LEU A 62 -19.82 4.06 -3.18
CA LEU A 62 -19.90 4.40 -1.76
C LEU A 62 -20.95 3.53 -1.06
N LYS A 63 -20.63 3.08 0.16
CA LYS A 63 -21.49 2.24 1.02
C LYS A 63 -21.98 0.95 0.33
N PRO A 64 -21.04 0.12 -0.16
CA PRO A 64 -21.40 -1.10 -0.86
C PRO A 64 -22.05 -2.14 0.08
N PRO A 65 -22.84 -3.08 -0.47
CA PRO A 65 -23.32 -4.23 0.29
C PRO A 65 -22.21 -5.22 0.66
N TYR A 66 -21.13 -5.35 -0.13
CA TYR A 66 -19.96 -6.16 0.20
C TYR A 66 -18.83 -5.28 0.72
N HIS A 67 -18.29 -5.62 1.89
CA HIS A 67 -17.30 -4.81 2.59
C HIS A 67 -16.43 -5.69 3.51
N ILE A 68 -15.37 -5.11 4.08
CA ILE A 68 -14.36 -5.86 4.83
C ILE A 68 -14.96 -6.69 5.98
N HIS A 69 -15.99 -6.20 6.67
CA HIS A 69 -16.61 -6.91 7.80
C HIS A 69 -17.50 -8.11 7.43
N ASN A 70 -17.94 -8.23 6.18
CA ASN A 70 -18.81 -9.35 5.76
C ASN A 70 -18.16 -10.29 4.74
N TYR A 71 -17.14 -9.86 4.01
CA TYR A 71 -16.37 -10.72 3.13
C TYR A 71 -15.82 -11.99 3.79
N PRO A 72 -15.20 -11.94 4.99
CA PRO A 72 -14.71 -13.12 5.68
C PRO A 72 -15.81 -14.17 5.92
N LYS A 73 -17.05 -13.73 6.17
CA LYS A 73 -18.20 -14.61 6.35
C LYS A 73 -18.58 -15.31 5.05
N PHE A 74 -18.59 -14.59 3.93
CA PHE A 74 -18.82 -15.18 2.61
C PHE A 74 -17.74 -16.20 2.24
N ILE A 75 -16.47 -15.88 2.48
CA ILE A 75 -15.35 -16.79 2.20
C ILE A 75 -15.47 -18.06 3.06
N SER A 76 -15.72 -17.91 4.36
CA SER A 76 -15.87 -19.03 5.28
C SER A 76 -17.03 -19.95 4.90
N ALA A 77 -18.20 -19.38 4.62
CA ALA A 77 -19.38 -20.14 4.25
C ALA A 77 -19.29 -20.77 2.85
N GLY A 78 -18.68 -20.07 1.89
CA GLY A 78 -18.62 -20.51 0.49
C GLY A 78 -17.49 -21.48 0.19
N ALA A 79 -16.29 -21.25 0.75
CA ALA A 79 -15.10 -22.06 0.48
C ALA A 79 -14.77 -23.06 1.60
N GLY A 80 -15.40 -22.95 2.77
CA GLY A 80 -15.10 -23.80 3.93
C GLY A 80 -13.75 -23.52 4.57
N ILE A 81 -13.16 -22.34 4.32
CA ILE A 81 -11.87 -21.90 4.88
C ILE A 81 -12.16 -20.87 5.97
N ASP A 82 -11.69 -21.11 7.19
CA ASP A 82 -11.84 -20.14 8.27
C ASP A 82 -11.17 -18.80 7.93
N MET A 83 -11.96 -17.72 7.96
CA MET A 83 -11.54 -16.39 7.52
C MET A 83 -12.10 -15.31 8.45
N ASP A 84 -11.22 -14.39 8.83
CA ASP A 84 -11.52 -13.16 9.56
C ASP A 84 -10.93 -11.94 8.80
N GLU A 85 -11.16 -10.73 9.32
CA GLU A 85 -10.71 -9.49 8.67
C GLU A 85 -9.18 -9.37 8.59
N ASP A 86 -8.47 -9.87 9.60
CA ASP A 86 -7.00 -9.82 9.67
C ASP A 86 -6.38 -10.79 8.68
N LYS A 87 -6.85 -12.04 8.63
CA LYS A 87 -6.44 -13.05 7.63
C LYS A 87 -6.74 -12.56 6.21
N LEU A 88 -7.91 -11.96 5.98
CA LEU A 88 -8.27 -11.41 4.67
C LEU A 88 -7.35 -10.25 4.29
N THR A 89 -7.11 -9.32 5.22
CA THR A 89 -6.19 -8.20 5.01
C THR A 89 -4.77 -8.68 4.72
N GLN A 90 -4.26 -9.67 5.48
CA GLN A 90 -2.94 -10.26 5.26
C GLN A 90 -2.86 -10.99 3.92
N ALA A 91 -3.91 -11.75 3.55
CA ALA A 91 -3.99 -12.41 2.26
C ALA A 91 -3.94 -11.39 1.11
N THR A 92 -4.74 -10.32 1.19
CA THR A 92 -4.72 -9.25 0.19
C THR A 92 -3.39 -8.54 0.09
N LYS A 93 -2.75 -8.22 1.23
CA LYS A 93 -1.39 -7.67 1.25
C LYS A 93 -0.41 -8.62 0.54
N ARG A 94 -0.50 -9.93 0.80
CA ARG A 94 0.37 -10.97 0.21
C ARG A 94 0.31 -10.98 -1.31
N TYR A 95 -0.86 -11.19 -1.92
CA TYR A 95 -0.90 -11.30 -3.39
C TYR A 95 -0.79 -9.95 -4.10
N ARG A 96 -1.16 -8.83 -3.47
CA ARG A 96 -0.87 -7.49 -4.01
C ARG A 96 0.63 -7.19 -4.06
N THR A 97 1.36 -7.60 -3.02
CA THR A 97 2.83 -7.52 -3.01
C THR A 97 3.45 -8.49 -4.02
N LEU A 98 2.87 -9.67 -4.24
CA LEU A 98 3.33 -10.58 -5.29
C LEU A 98 3.16 -9.96 -6.70
N VAL A 99 2.03 -9.31 -6.98
CA VAL A 99 1.83 -8.55 -8.24
C VAL A 99 2.89 -7.45 -8.37
N ARG A 100 3.16 -6.72 -7.29
CA ARG A 100 4.25 -5.73 -7.26
C ARG A 100 5.58 -6.38 -7.64
N ALA A 101 5.93 -7.50 -7.02
CA ALA A 101 7.18 -8.20 -7.27
C ALA A 101 7.33 -8.69 -8.72
N ILE A 102 6.24 -9.16 -9.34
CA ILE A 102 6.24 -9.53 -10.77
C ILE A 102 6.60 -8.33 -11.65
N ASN A 103 6.06 -7.15 -11.35
CA ASN A 103 6.36 -5.93 -12.11
C ASN A 103 7.79 -5.42 -11.85
N ILE A 104 8.28 -5.51 -10.60
CA ILE A 104 9.68 -5.22 -10.26
C ILE A 104 10.62 -6.13 -11.05
N ARG A 105 10.31 -7.44 -11.12
CA ARG A 105 11.07 -8.41 -11.91
C ARG A 105 11.08 -8.10 -13.41
N LYS A 106 10.05 -7.41 -13.90
CA LYS A 106 9.94 -6.92 -15.29
C LYS A 106 10.58 -5.54 -15.50
N GLY A 107 11.20 -4.95 -14.48
CA GLY A 107 11.98 -3.72 -14.59
C GLY A 107 11.29 -2.45 -14.11
N MET A 108 10.04 -2.52 -13.64
CA MET A 108 9.34 -1.36 -13.07
C MET A 108 10.08 -0.84 -11.83
N ARG A 109 10.25 0.47 -11.70
CA ARG A 109 10.86 1.15 -10.55
C ARG A 109 10.14 2.46 -10.26
N ARG A 110 10.47 3.13 -9.16
CA ARG A 110 9.93 4.45 -8.78
C ARG A 110 9.86 5.47 -9.92
N LYS A 111 10.86 5.49 -10.82
CA LYS A 111 10.91 6.42 -11.95
C LYS A 111 9.68 6.32 -12.88
N ASP A 112 9.05 5.14 -12.93
CA ASP A 112 7.90 4.84 -13.78
C ASP A 112 6.56 5.19 -13.10
N GLU A 113 6.57 5.47 -11.79
CA GLU A 113 5.38 5.75 -10.99
C GLU A 113 5.15 7.25 -10.86
N LYS A 114 4.90 7.89 -12.00
CA LYS A 114 4.60 9.32 -12.07
C LYS A 114 3.34 9.56 -12.90
N PRO A 115 2.42 10.41 -12.42
CA PRO A 115 1.31 10.85 -13.24
C PRO A 115 1.82 11.68 -14.43
N PRO A 116 1.02 11.81 -15.52
CA PRO A 116 1.33 12.72 -16.62
C PRO A 116 1.70 14.13 -16.14
N ALA A 117 2.59 14.81 -16.86
CA ALA A 117 3.13 16.10 -16.41
C ALA A 117 2.02 17.17 -16.23
N ASP A 118 0.99 17.12 -17.06
CA ASP A 118 -0.13 18.06 -17.15
C ASP A 118 -1.41 17.57 -16.46
N HIS A 119 -1.34 16.49 -15.66
CA HIS A 119 -2.52 15.93 -14.98
C HIS A 119 -3.23 16.92 -14.05
N TRP A 120 -2.48 17.86 -13.45
CA TRP A 120 -3.03 18.95 -12.64
C TRP A 120 -2.40 20.28 -13.03
N LYS A 121 -3.22 21.34 -12.98
CA LYS A 121 -2.78 22.73 -13.22
C LYS A 121 -1.74 23.23 -12.23
N LYS A 122 -1.75 22.71 -11.00
CA LYS A 122 -0.83 23.09 -9.91
C LYS A 122 -0.22 21.83 -9.31
N ARG A 123 1.09 21.87 -9.10
CA ARG A 123 1.93 20.77 -8.60
C ARG A 123 2.65 21.18 -7.32
N PHE A 124 2.98 20.20 -6.48
CA PHE A 124 3.63 20.41 -5.19
C PHE A 124 4.75 19.37 -5.02
N PRO A 125 5.92 19.56 -5.65
CA PRO A 125 6.93 18.50 -5.78
C PRO A 125 7.40 17.87 -4.46
N GLU A 126 7.58 18.69 -3.41
CA GLU A 126 7.99 18.18 -2.08
C GLU A 126 6.90 17.32 -1.44
N LEU A 127 5.64 17.76 -1.49
CA LEU A 127 4.50 17.00 -0.99
C LEU A 127 4.30 15.71 -1.81
N GLU A 128 4.44 15.77 -3.13
CA GLU A 128 4.35 14.59 -4.01
C GLU A 128 5.44 13.56 -3.69
N LYS A 129 6.66 14.02 -3.39
CA LYS A 129 7.75 13.16 -2.93
C LYS A 129 7.42 12.52 -1.59
N GLU A 130 6.96 13.31 -0.62
CA GLU A 130 6.57 12.86 0.71
C GLU A 130 5.43 11.85 0.69
N LEU A 131 4.39 12.08 -0.14
CA LEU A 131 3.29 11.16 -0.36
C LEU A 131 3.77 9.79 -0.84
N LEU A 132 4.66 9.76 -1.83
CA LEU A 132 5.15 8.51 -2.41
C LEU A 132 6.15 7.80 -1.49
N ASP A 133 7.04 8.55 -0.82
CA ASP A 133 7.96 8.00 0.19
C ASP A 133 7.18 7.31 1.31
N THR A 134 6.21 8.02 1.88
CA THR A 134 5.40 7.51 2.99
C THR A 134 4.58 6.30 2.57
N TYR A 135 4.03 6.30 1.35
CA TYR A 135 3.26 5.16 0.86
C TYR A 135 4.12 3.91 0.63
N TYR A 136 5.35 4.06 0.13
CA TYR A 136 6.26 2.90 0.02
C TYR A 136 6.61 2.34 1.38
N SER A 137 7.00 3.18 2.34
CA SER A 137 7.28 2.74 3.71
C SER A 137 6.05 2.06 4.34
N PHE A 138 4.86 2.64 4.16
CA PHE A 138 3.59 2.07 4.62
C PHE A 138 3.35 0.67 4.03
N LYS A 139 3.71 0.43 2.76
CA LYS A 139 3.57 -0.88 2.11
C LYS A 139 4.67 -1.88 2.48
N GLY A 140 5.70 -1.46 3.22
CA GLY A 140 6.88 -2.28 3.50
C GLY A 140 7.81 -2.39 2.29
N TRP A 141 7.95 -1.32 1.53
CA TRP A 141 8.80 -1.25 0.34
C TRP A 141 9.92 -0.23 0.55
N ASP A 142 11.03 -0.42 -0.17
CA ASP A 142 12.15 0.51 -0.18
C ASP A 142 11.82 1.80 -0.97
N ASN A 143 12.78 2.72 -0.99
CA ASN A 143 12.66 3.99 -1.71
C ASN A 143 12.67 3.85 -3.24
N GLN A 144 12.98 2.67 -3.81
CA GLN A 144 12.80 2.32 -5.22
C GLN A 144 11.45 1.64 -5.50
N GLY A 145 10.65 1.42 -4.45
CA GLY A 145 9.36 0.76 -4.48
C GLY A 145 9.46 -0.76 -4.62
N ILE A 146 10.57 -1.36 -4.20
CA ILE A 146 10.76 -2.81 -4.16
C ILE A 146 10.34 -3.32 -2.77
N PRO A 147 9.47 -4.33 -2.65
CA PRO A 147 9.10 -4.89 -1.35
C PRO A 147 10.31 -5.39 -0.58
N THR A 148 10.49 -5.00 0.69
CA THR A 148 11.68 -5.38 1.48
C THR A 148 11.70 -6.87 1.84
N LYS A 149 12.87 -7.38 2.24
CA LYS A 149 13.05 -8.78 2.63
C LYS A 149 12.19 -9.16 3.84
N GLU A 150 12.12 -8.29 4.83
CA GLU A 150 11.30 -8.44 6.03
C GLU A 150 9.82 -8.52 5.64
N SER A 151 9.39 -7.61 4.77
CA SER A 151 8.00 -7.56 4.31
C SER A 151 7.60 -8.79 3.48
N LEU A 152 8.52 -9.32 2.66
CA LEU A 152 8.29 -10.57 1.95
C LEU A 152 8.25 -11.77 2.91
N HIS A 153 9.13 -11.81 3.90
CA HIS A 153 9.14 -12.87 4.93
C HIS A 153 7.84 -12.90 5.74
N GLU A 154 7.38 -11.75 6.24
CA GLU A 154 6.11 -11.61 6.98
C GLU A 154 4.90 -12.09 6.17
N LEU A 155 4.98 -12.00 4.85
CA LEU A 155 3.92 -12.43 3.92
C LEU A 155 4.09 -13.89 3.47
N GLY A 156 5.12 -14.61 3.91
CA GLY A 156 5.43 -15.97 3.46
C GLY A 156 5.84 -16.03 1.99
N LEU A 157 6.53 -15.00 1.52
CA LEU A 157 7.00 -14.82 0.15
C LEU A 157 8.53 -14.92 0.05
N ASP A 158 9.20 -15.69 0.91
CA ASP A 158 10.67 -15.84 0.93
C ASP A 158 11.26 -16.23 -0.44
N TYR A 159 10.55 -17.07 -1.19
CA TYR A 159 10.95 -17.46 -2.55
C TYR A 159 11.04 -16.27 -3.53
N VAL A 160 10.32 -15.17 -3.27
CA VAL A 160 10.42 -13.94 -4.05
C VAL A 160 11.73 -13.21 -3.70
N SER A 161 12.09 -13.17 -2.42
CA SER A 161 13.36 -12.61 -1.94
C SER A 161 14.55 -13.33 -2.59
N GLU A 162 14.53 -14.67 -2.59
CA GLU A 162 15.56 -15.50 -3.25
C GLU A 162 15.68 -15.20 -4.75
N GLU A 163 14.55 -15.06 -5.44
CA GLU A 163 14.52 -14.73 -6.87
C GLU A 163 15.04 -13.29 -7.13
N PHE A 164 14.79 -12.35 -6.23
CA PHE A 164 15.32 -10.99 -6.33
C PHE A 164 16.85 -10.96 -6.22
N VAL A 165 17.42 -11.68 -5.24
CA VAL A 165 18.87 -11.82 -5.10
C VAL A 165 19.47 -12.50 -6.34
N LYS A 166 18.90 -13.62 -6.78
CA LYS A 166 19.38 -14.36 -7.96
C LYS A 166 19.41 -13.51 -9.24
N ARG A 167 18.52 -12.52 -9.35
CA ARG A 167 18.43 -11.62 -10.50
C ARG A 167 19.22 -10.33 -10.34
N GLY A 168 19.90 -10.12 -9.21
CA GLY A 168 20.58 -8.87 -8.90
C GLY A 168 19.62 -7.68 -8.78
N ILE A 169 18.35 -7.94 -8.43
CA ILE A 169 17.40 -6.88 -8.05
C ILE A 169 17.80 -6.29 -6.69
N TRP A 170 18.31 -7.16 -5.82
CA TRP A 170 19.03 -6.83 -4.61
C TRP A 170 20.50 -7.25 -4.72
N THR A 171 21.36 -6.57 -3.98
CA THR A 171 22.71 -7.06 -3.71
C THR A 171 22.70 -7.83 -2.38
N GLU A 172 23.50 -8.89 -2.25
CA GLU A 172 23.56 -9.70 -1.00
C GLU A 172 24.05 -8.90 0.24
N THR A 173 24.54 -7.68 0.02
CA THR A 173 25.28 -6.87 1.01
C THR A 173 24.58 -5.58 1.46
N GLU A 174 23.41 -5.20 0.94
CA GLU A 174 22.78 -3.90 1.24
C GLU A 174 21.89 -3.85 2.50
N ASP A 175 21.78 -4.96 3.26
CA ASP A 175 20.91 -5.04 4.46
C ASP A 175 21.66 -5.05 5.81
N LEU A 176 22.85 -4.45 5.89
CA LEU A 176 23.34 -3.97 7.19
C LEU A 176 22.93 -2.51 7.36
N PRO A 177 22.23 -2.12 8.45
CA PRO A 177 21.92 -0.73 8.69
C PRO A 177 23.22 0.07 8.70
N SER A 178 23.30 1.07 7.83
CA SER A 178 24.42 2.00 7.72
C SER A 178 24.36 3.01 8.86
N ASP A 179 24.50 2.53 10.09
CA ASP A 179 24.91 3.36 11.22
C ASP A 179 26.23 2.81 11.77
N GLU A 180 27.16 3.73 12.02
CA GLU A 180 28.55 3.52 12.47
C GLU A 180 29.60 3.27 11.37
N THR A 181 29.93 4.31 10.59
CA THR A 181 31.35 4.66 10.33
C THR A 181 31.47 6.05 9.70
N SER A 182 31.35 7.10 10.52
CA SER A 182 31.86 8.44 10.17
C SER A 182 32.46 9.19 11.36
N ALA A 183 33.00 8.47 12.33
CA ALA A 183 33.61 9.05 13.52
C ALA A 183 34.96 8.39 13.90
N ALA A 184 35.92 8.29 12.97
CA ALA A 184 37.33 8.05 13.31
C ALA A 184 38.29 8.23 12.13
N ALA A 185 38.39 9.42 11.52
CA ALA A 185 39.56 9.74 10.69
C ALA A 185 39.72 11.25 10.49
N GLU A 186 40.10 11.98 11.54
CA GLU A 186 40.86 13.24 11.40
C GLU A 186 41.44 13.66 12.76
N LYS A 187 42.47 12.94 13.19
CA LYS A 187 43.51 13.45 14.08
C LYS A 187 44.85 12.88 13.63
N LYS A 188 45.51 13.58 12.72
CA LYS A 188 46.96 13.71 12.69
C LYS A 188 47.38 14.89 11.82
#